data_AF-A0A2N6DZI9-F1
#
_entry.id   AF-A0A2N6DZI9-F1
#
_cell.length_a   1.000
_cell.length_b   1.000
_cell.length_c   1.000
_cell.angle_alpha   90.00
_cell.angle_beta   90.00
_cell.angle_gamma   90.00
#
_symmetry.space_group_name_H-M   'P 1'
#
loop_
_entity.id
_entity.type
_entity.pdbx_description
1 polymer ?
#
loop_
_entity_poly.entity_id
_entity_poly.type
_entity_poly.pdbx_seq_one_letter_code
_entity_poly.pdbx_strand_id
1 'polypeptide(L)'
;MNLDQALLDPTSVFEHPDEVLRQAALSRSQKLSILRRWEYDARELEVASEENMGGGPPGQLSDVLDALHQLNAGVDVASGPTTKQG
;
A
#
# COMPACT_ATOMS: atom_id res chain seq x y z
N MET A 1 17.32 2.49 3.02
CA MET A 1 15.91 2.81 3.33
C MET A 1 15.74 2.84 4.84
N ASN A 2 15.09 3.88 5.39
CA ASN A 2 14.70 3.93 6.80
C ASN A 2 13.26 3.44 6.95
N LEU A 3 13.07 2.30 7.62
CA LEU A 3 11.74 1.73 7.85
C LEU A 3 10.89 2.63 8.73
N ASP A 4 11.45 3.15 9.82
CA ASP A 4 10.75 4.03 10.77
C ASP A 4 10.20 5.27 10.05
N GLN A 5 10.98 5.85 9.15
CA GLN A 5 10.53 6.98 8.33
C GLN A 5 9.40 6.56 7.39
N ALA A 6 9.47 5.40 6.74
CA ALA A 6 8.42 4.93 5.84
C ALA A 6 7.11 4.58 6.56
N LEU A 7 7.17 4.23 7.85
CA LEU A 7 5.98 4.01 8.68
C LEU A 7 5.32 5.31 9.14
N LEU A 8 6.09 6.39 9.22
CA LEU A 8 5.61 7.72 9.61
C LEU A 8 5.14 8.53 8.40
N ASP A 9 5.98 8.59 7.38
CA ASP A 9 5.78 9.34 6.13
C ASP A 9 6.26 8.48 4.94
N PRO A 10 5.39 7.60 4.41
CA PRO A 10 5.75 6.73 3.29
C PRO A 10 6.09 7.52 2.01
N THR A 11 5.41 8.64 1.78
CA THR A 11 5.58 9.54 0.64
C THR A 11 6.94 10.22 0.58
N SER A 12 7.61 10.41 1.72
CA SER A 12 8.96 10.96 1.79
C SER A 12 10.04 9.92 1.46
N VAL A 13 9.71 8.63 1.58
CA VAL A 13 10.64 7.52 1.32
C VAL A 13 10.42 6.89 -0.05
N PHE A 14 9.19 6.87 -0.51
CA PHE A 14 8.76 6.23 -1.75
C PHE A 14 7.96 7.22 -2.57
N GLU A 15 8.22 7.24 -3.87
CA GLU A 15 7.46 8.07 -4.81
C GLU A 15 6.20 7.33 -5.26
N HIS A 16 6.22 5.99 -5.28
CA HIS A 16 5.07 5.17 -5.65
C HIS A 16 4.81 3.99 -4.69
N PRO A 17 3.54 3.64 -4.42
CA PRO A 17 3.18 2.51 -3.55
C PRO A 17 3.66 1.16 -4.10
N ASP A 18 3.83 1.03 -5.41
CA ASP A 18 4.43 -0.15 -6.05
C ASP A 18 5.89 -0.39 -5.61
N GLU A 19 6.64 0.67 -5.26
CA GLU A 19 7.99 0.52 -4.73
C GLU A 19 8.00 -0.22 -3.38
N VAL A 20 6.96 -0.01 -2.56
CA VAL A 20 6.77 -0.72 -1.29
C VAL A 20 6.57 -2.22 -1.56
N LEU A 21 5.84 -2.58 -2.62
CA LEU A 21 5.67 -3.98 -3.03
C LEU A 21 6.96 -4.60 -3.54
N ARG A 22 7.71 -3.89 -4.38
CA ARG A 22 9.01 -4.35 -4.91
C ARG A 22 10.11 -4.41 -3.86
N GLN A 23 9.95 -3.73 -2.73
CA GLN A 23 10.96 -3.72 -1.68
C GLN A 23 11.09 -5.09 -1.00
N ALA A 24 12.19 -5.79 -1.27
CA ALA A 24 12.48 -7.11 -0.69
C ALA A 24 12.90 -7.02 0.79
N ALA A 25 13.42 -5.87 1.23
CA ALA A 25 13.83 -5.65 2.62
C ALA A 25 12.64 -5.56 3.60
N LEU A 26 11.43 -5.35 3.10
CA LEU A 26 10.23 -5.23 3.92
C LEU A 26 9.51 -6.56 4.02
N SER A 27 9.13 -6.91 5.25
CA SER A 27 8.16 -7.98 5.47
C SER A 27 6.77 -7.56 5.00
N ARG A 28 5.93 -8.55 4.68
CA ARG A 28 4.54 -8.31 4.28
C ARG A 28 3.78 -7.42 5.27
N SER A 29 3.93 -7.68 6.57
CA SER A 29 3.28 -6.88 7.61
C SER A 29 3.75 -5.42 7.59
N GLN A 30 5.05 -5.18 7.37
CA GLN A 30 5.58 -3.82 7.24
C GLN A 30 5.07 -3.13 5.99
N LYS A 31 5.03 -3.81 4.83
CA LYS A 31 4.43 -3.27 3.61
C LYS A 31 2.98 -2.85 3.83
N LEU A 32 2.21 -3.69 4.53
CA LEU A 32 0.82 -3.39 4.87
C LEU A 32 0.69 -2.15 5.77
N SER A 33 1.55 -2.03 6.80
CA SER A 33 1.57 -0.86 7.68
C SER A 33 1.89 0.43 6.94
N ILE A 34 2.90 0.40 6.05
CA ILE A 34 3.31 1.54 5.21
C ILE A 34 2.17 1.94 4.27
N LEU A 35 1.60 0.99 3.52
CA LEU A 35 0.52 1.25 2.57
C LEU A 35 -0.76 1.75 3.26
N ARG A 36 -1.11 1.25 4.45
CA ARG A 36 -2.25 1.78 5.23
C ARG A 36 -2.03 3.22 5.67
N ARG A 37 -0.80 3.58 6.06
CA ARG A 37 -0.49 4.98 6.40
C ARG A 37 -0.63 5.87 5.17
N TRP A 38 -0.11 5.40 4.04
CA TRP A 38 -0.21 6.10 2.77
C TRP A 38 -1.67 6.30 2.33
N GLU A 39 -2.54 5.29 2.50
CA GLU A 39 -3.98 5.41 2.21
C GLU A 39 -4.61 6.58 2.96
N TYR A 40 -4.29 6.72 4.26
CA TYR A 40 -4.78 7.80 5.09
C TYR A 40 -4.29 9.16 4.58
N ASP A 41 -2.98 9.32 4.39
CA ASP A 41 -2.38 10.57 3.88
C ASP A 41 -2.91 10.94 2.48
N ALA A 42 -3.07 9.95 1.58
CA ALA A 42 -3.61 10.15 0.24
C ALA A 42 -5.08 10.62 0.28
N ARG A 43 -5.88 10.08 1.20
CA ARG A 43 -7.28 10.49 1.38
C ARG A 43 -7.39 11.91 1.92
N GLU A 44 -6.54 12.30 2.87
CA GLU A 44 -6.50 13.67 3.40
C GLU A 44 -6.06 14.68 2.32
N LEU A 45 -5.13 14.30 1.46
CA LEU A 45 -4.71 15.10 0.30
C LEU A 45 -5.83 15.25 -0.75
N GLU A 46 -6.66 14.22 -0.93
CA GLU A 46 -7.83 14.26 -1.83
C GLU A 46 -8.88 15.26 -1.33
N VAL A 47 -9.16 15.27 -0.03
CA VAL A 47 -10.09 16.23 0.61
C VAL A 47 -9.62 17.67 0.43
N ALA A 48 -8.30 17.92 0.49
CA ALA A 48 -7.73 19.25 0.26
C ALA A 48 -7.87 19.75 -1.19
N SER A 49 -8.08 18.85 -2.16
CA SER A 49 -8.23 19.21 -3.59
C SER A 49 -9.68 19.46 -4.00
N GLU A 50 -10.67 19.12 -3.17
CA GLU A 50 -12.09 19.23 -3.53
C GLU A 50 -12.63 20.68 -3.50
N GLU A 51 -11.92 21.61 -2.87
CA GLU A 51 -12.28 23.05 -2.82
C GLU A 51 -11.56 23.94 -3.85
N ASN A 52 -10.67 23.39 -4.68
CA ASN A 52 -9.96 24.17 -5.71
C ASN A 52 -9.92 23.41 -7.04
N MET A 53 -10.56 23.97 -8.05
CA MET A 53 -10.75 23.36 -9.36
C MET A 53 -9.45 22.74 -9.93
N GLY A 54 -9.46 21.43 -10.12
CA GLY A 54 -8.66 20.75 -11.13
C GLY A 54 -7.31 20.19 -10.67
N GLY A 55 -7.32 18.89 -10.38
CA GLY A 55 -6.22 18.01 -10.80
C GLY A 55 -4.98 18.00 -9.91
N GLY A 56 -5.14 17.61 -8.64
CA GLY A 56 -4.08 16.80 -8.02
C GLY A 56 -3.93 15.47 -8.80
N PRO A 57 -2.72 14.90 -8.93
CA PRO A 57 -2.47 13.75 -9.79
C PRO A 57 -3.45 12.61 -9.46
N PRO A 58 -4.29 12.20 -10.42
CA PRO A 58 -5.26 11.13 -10.21
C PRO A 58 -4.50 9.82 -10.13
N GLY A 59 -4.29 9.27 -8.94
CA GLY A 59 -3.69 7.94 -8.85
C GLY A 59 -3.28 7.47 -7.47
N GLN A 60 -2.83 8.35 -6.57
CA GLN A 60 -2.14 7.87 -5.37
C GLN A 60 -3.00 6.97 -4.47
N LEU A 61 -4.26 7.32 -4.22
CA LEU A 61 -5.14 6.46 -3.41
C LEU A 61 -5.50 5.16 -4.14
N SER A 62 -5.79 5.23 -5.44
CA SER A 62 -6.13 4.07 -6.27
C SER A 62 -4.97 3.07 -6.33
N ASP A 63 -3.75 3.56 -6.54
CA ASP A 63 -2.53 2.77 -6.61
C ASP A 63 -2.18 2.13 -5.26
N VAL A 64 -2.41 2.85 -4.14
CA VAL A 64 -2.22 2.30 -2.78
C VAL A 64 -3.20 1.16 -2.52
N LEU A 65 -4.48 1.33 -2.90
CA LEU A 65 -5.51 0.30 -2.74
C LEU A 65 -5.20 -0.94 -3.59
N ASP A 66 -4.76 -0.75 -4.83
CA ASP A 66 -4.34 -1.85 -5.70
C ASP A 66 -3.15 -2.59 -5.08
N ALA A 67 -2.16 -1.86 -4.56
CA ALA A 67 -1.01 -2.47 -3.91
C ALA A 67 -1.40 -3.29 -2.66
N LEU A 68 -2.32 -2.78 -1.84
CA LEU A 68 -2.88 -3.51 -0.70
C LEU A 68 -3.61 -4.78 -1.15
N HIS A 69 -4.38 -4.71 -2.22
CA HIS A 69 -5.05 -5.88 -2.79
C HIS A 69 -4.06 -6.93 -3.29
N GLN A 70 -3.02 -6.54 -4.03
CA GLN A 70 -1.98 -7.47 -4.48
C GLN A 70 -1.28 -8.15 -3.30
N LEU A 71 -0.95 -7.38 -2.26
CA LEU A 71 -0.33 -7.90 -1.04
C LEU A 71 -1.26 -8.86 -0.27
N ASN A 72 -2.57 -8.65 -0.34
CA ASN A 72 -3.56 -9.53 0.25
C ASN A 72 -3.83 -10.79 -0.60
N ALA A 73 -3.99 -10.65 -1.91
CA ALA A 73 -4.30 -11.72 -2.86
C ALA A 73 -3.22 -12.82 -2.89
N GLY A 74 -1.95 -12.48 -2.66
CA GLY A 74 -0.85 -13.45 -2.56
C GLY A 74 -0.95 -14.42 -1.37
N VAL A 75 -1.89 -14.23 -0.42
CA VAL A 75 -2.08 -15.14 0.74
C VAL A 75 -2.92 -16.36 0.39
N ASP A 76 -3.80 -16.25 -0.61
CA ASP A 76 -4.84 -17.25 -0.85
C ASP A 76 -4.32 -18.50 -1.60
N VAL A 77 -3.15 -18.38 -2.25
CA VAL A 77 -2.59 -19.44 -3.11
C VAL A 77 -1.47 -20.27 -2.49
N ALA A 78 -0.97 -19.93 -1.30
CA ALA A 78 0.12 -20.64 -0.63
C ALA A 78 -0.29 -21.40 0.65
N SER A 79 -1.59 -21.58 0.89
CA SER A 79 -2.11 -22.49 1.91
C SER A 79 -3.07 -23.51 1.26
N GLY A 80 -2.51 -24.51 0.60
CA GLY A 80 -3.21 -25.77 0.31
C GLY A 80 -2.25 -26.95 0.46
N PRO A 81 -2.69 -28.23 0.44
CA PRO A 81 -4.06 -28.76 0.37
C PRO A 81 -4.32 -30.05 1.22
N THR A 82 -5.60 -30.48 1.31
CA THR A 82 -6.14 -31.85 1.48
C THR A 82 -5.67 -32.77 2.64
N THR A 83 -6.61 -33.19 3.49
CA THR A 83 -6.78 -34.61 3.86
C THR A 83 -8.10 -34.83 4.60
N LYS A 84 -9.11 -35.35 3.88
CA LYS A 84 -9.87 -36.52 4.32
C LYS A 84 -10.67 -37.04 3.13
N GLN A 85 -10.04 -37.92 2.37
CA GLN A 85 -10.76 -38.96 1.64
C GLN A 85 -11.00 -40.11 2.63
N GLY A 86 -12.20 -40.65 2.67
CA GLY A 86 -12.59 -41.82 3.48
C GLY A 86 -13.84 -41.59 4.29
#